data_AF-A0A2Z2KHM3-F1
#
_entry.id   AF-A0A2Z2KHM3-F1
#
_cell.length_a   1.000
_cell.length_b   1.000
_cell.length_c   1.000
_cell.angle_alpha   90.00
_cell.angle_beta   90.00
_cell.angle_gamma   90.00
#
_symmetry.space_group_name_H-M   'P 1'
#
loop_
_entity.id
_entity.type
_entity.pdbx_description
1 polymer ?
#
loop_
_entity_poly.entity_id
_entity_poly.type
_entity_poly.pdbx_seq_one_letter_code
_entity_poly.pdbx_strand_id
1 'polypeptide(L)' 'MKNKFIIVSLDDWEGLYYKDKLIKEGHEIKRPELVDLMKKHQVWDVDFDYLDAEGEEIVQDSGCMFHTYEEVKKYIESN' A
#
# COMPACT_ATOMS: atom_id res chain seq x y z
N MET A 1 13.50 6.20 -2.88
CA MET A 1 12.11 6.69 -2.78
C MET A 1 12.05 7.94 -1.93
N LYS A 2 11.13 8.88 -2.23
CA LYS A 2 10.83 10.02 -1.36
C LYS A 2 10.35 9.54 0.02
N ASN A 3 10.49 10.37 1.05
CA ASN A 3 9.98 10.09 2.39
C ASN A 3 8.46 10.27 2.44
N LYS A 4 7.73 9.33 1.84
CA LYS A 4 6.26 9.29 1.75
C LYS A 4 5.73 7.91 2.12
N PHE A 5 4.49 7.86 2.57
CA PHE A 5 3.71 6.62 2.59
C PHE A 5 3.02 6.43 1.25
N ILE A 6 2.73 5.17 0.94
CA ILE A 6 1.93 4.80 -0.23
C ILE A 6 0.92 3.77 0.25
N ILE A 7 -0.36 4.06 0.04
CA ILE A 7 -1.45 3.11 0.25
C ILE A 7 -1.80 2.54 -1.11
N VAL A 8 -1.73 1.22 -1.22
CA VAL A 8 -2.14 0.49 -2.40
C VAL A 8 -3.44 -0.22 -2.06
N SER A 9 -4.48 0.04 -2.83
CA SER A 9 -5.81 -0.53 -2.59
C SER A 9 -6.18 -1.51 -3.71
N LEU A 10 -6.87 -2.58 -3.33
CA LEU A 10 -7.64 -3.48 -4.20
C LEU A 10 -8.97 -3.79 -3.52
N ASP A 11 -10.09 -3.87 -4.25
CA ASP A 11 -11.43 -4.17 -3.71
C ASP A 11 -11.66 -3.74 -2.23
N ASP A 12 -11.61 -4.69 -1.29
CA ASP A 12 -11.79 -4.50 0.14
C ASP A 12 -10.50 -4.65 0.97
N TRP A 13 -9.31 -4.56 0.36
CA TRP A 13 -7.99 -4.76 0.98
C TRP A 13 -7.01 -3.63 0.67
N GLU A 14 -6.19 -3.27 1.65
CA GLU A 14 -5.19 -2.21 1.52
C GLU A 14 -3.82 -2.66 2.03
N GLY A 15 -2.76 -2.18 1.36
CA GLY A 15 -1.38 -2.35 1.77
C GLY A 15 -0.70 -0.98 1.96
N LEU A 16 -0.12 -0.77 3.14
CA LEU A 16 0.65 0.43 3.46
C LEU A 16 2.15 0.18 3.28
N TYR A 17 2.77 0.97 2.41
CA TYR A 17 4.18 0.90 2.12
C TYR A 17 4.94 2.12 2.64
N TYR A 18 6.13 1.88 3.18
CA TYR A 18 7.07 2.91 3.59
C TYR A 18 8.50 2.49 3.28
N LYS A 19 9.26 3.35 2.58
CA LYS A 19 10.64 3.04 2.14
C LYS A 19 10.74 1.67 1.46
N ASP A 20 9.85 1.44 0.50
CA ASP A 20 9.76 0.23 -0.31
C ASP A 20 9.34 -1.05 0.44
N LYS A 21 8.88 -0.94 1.69
CA LYS A 21 8.47 -2.11 2.47
C LYS A 21 7.02 -2.04 2.85
N LEU A 22 6.31 -3.15 2.72
CA LEU A 22 5.01 -3.33 3.36
C LEU A 22 5.19 -3.24 4.87
N ILE A 23 4.49 -2.31 5.50
CA ILE A 23 4.51 -2.13 6.96
C ILE A 23 3.20 -2.54 7.61
N LYS A 24 2.12 -2.60 6.83
CA LYS A 24 0.80 -3.03 7.27
C LYS A 24 -0.06 -3.42 6.07
N GLU A 25 -0.96 -4.38 6.26
CA GLU A 25 -2.05 -4.69 5.34
C GLU A 25 -3.34 -5.03 6.10
N GLY A 26 -4.46 -5.06 5.38
CA GLY A 26 -5.76 -5.54 5.88
C GLY A 26 -6.92 -4.84 5.19
N HIS A 27 -8.15 -5.15 5.61
CA HIS A 27 -9.35 -4.65 4.93
C HIS A 27 -9.53 -3.12 4.95
N GLU A 28 -8.97 -2.45 5.97
CA GLU A 28 -9.05 -0.99 6.09
C GLU A 28 -7.88 -0.49 6.95
N ILE A 29 -7.08 0.42 6.40
CA ILE A 29 -6.10 1.19 7.16
C ILE A 29 -6.82 2.34 7.85
N LYS A 30 -7.15 2.14 9.11
CA LYS A 30 -7.88 3.14 9.90
C LYS A 30 -7.10 4.44 10.03
N ARG A 31 -7.77 5.56 9.81
CA ARG A 31 -7.20 6.91 9.90
C ARG A 31 -6.38 7.18 11.18
N PRO A 32 -6.83 6.83 12.41
CA PRO A 32 -6.03 7.07 13.61
C PRO A 32 -4.67 6.35 13.57
N GLU A 33 -4.65 5.13 13.05
CA GLU A 33 -3.43 4.33 12.93
C GLU A 33 -2.47 4.93 11.90
N LEU A 34 -2.99 5.33 10.72
CA LEU A 34 -2.19 6.03 9.72
C LEU A 34 -1.55 7.30 10.30
N VAL A 35 -2.32 8.11 11.04
CA VAL A 35 -1.82 9.33 11.68
C VAL A 35 -0.73 9.05 12.71
N ASP A 36 -0.84 7.97 13.48
CA ASP A 36 0.18 7.59 14.45
C ASP A 36 1.48 7.13 13.75
N LEU A 37 1.37 6.41 12.63
CA LEU A 37 2.51 6.06 11.78
C LEU A 37 3.16 7.30 11.15
N MET A 38 2.37 8.26 10.68
CA MET A 38 2.84 9.57 10.16
C MET A 38 3.65 10.34 11.19
N LYS A 39 3.14 10.43 12.43
CA LYS A 39 3.88 11.06 13.54
C LYS A 39 5.16 10.30 13.87
N LYS A 40 5.10 8.97 13.98
CA LYS A 40 6.23 8.11 14.31
C LYS A 40 7.37 8.22 13.30
N HIS A 41 7.03 8.27 12.01
CA HIS A 41 8.01 8.29 10.92
C HIS A 41 8.35 9.71 10.42
N GLN A 42 7.70 10.76 10.97
CA GLN A 42 7.81 12.14 10.50
C GLN A 42 7.54 12.27 8.99
N VAL A 43 6.47 11.62 8.55
CA VAL A 43 6.02 11.57 7.15
C VAL A 43 4.63 12.18 7.08
N TRP A 44 4.47 13.21 6.24
CA TRP A 44 3.20 13.91 6.07
C TRP A 44 2.60 13.74 4.67
N ASP A 45 3.35 13.07 3.80
CA ASP A 45 3.00 12.83 2.41
C ASP A 45 2.50 11.39 2.24
N VAL A 46 1.35 11.23 1.62
CA VAL A 46 0.67 9.93 1.44
C VAL A 46 0.12 9.89 0.02
N ASP A 47 0.61 8.95 -0.77
CA ASP A 47 0.05 8.65 -2.09
C ASP A 47 -0.91 7.46 -2.00
N PHE A 48 -1.81 7.41 -2.98
CA PHE A 48 -2.81 6.36 -3.13
C PHE A 48 -2.70 5.81 -4.53
N ASP A 49 -2.47 4.50 -4.63
CA ASP A 49 -2.45 3.77 -5.88
C ASP A 49 -3.47 2.62 -5.82
N TYR A 50 -3.92 2.18 -7.00
CA TYR A 50 -4.83 1.05 -7.15
C TYR A 50 -4.16 -0.05 -7.96
N LEU A 51 -4.34 -1.30 -7.52
CA LEU A 51 -3.91 -2.44 -8.32
C LEU A 51 -4.80 -2.60 -9.55
N ASP A 52 -4.21 -3.00 -10.66
CA ASP A 52 -4.93 -3.51 -11.81
C ASP A 52 -5.44 -4.95 -11.55
N ALA A 53 -6.21 -5.47 -12.50
CA ALA A 53 -6.81 -6.79 -12.39
C ALA A 53 -5.78 -7.93 -12.25
N GLU A 54 -4.58 -7.81 -12.83
CA GLU A 54 -3.53 -8.83 -12.70
C GLU A 54 -2.93 -8.81 -11.29
N GLY A 55 -2.66 -7.62 -10.75
CA GLY A 55 -2.22 -7.45 -9.38
C GLY A 55 -3.24 -7.94 -8.36
N GLU A 56 -4.53 -7.68 -8.61
CA GLU A 56 -5.63 -8.14 -7.77
C GLU A 56 -5.69 -9.68 -7.72
N GLU A 57 -5.63 -10.36 -8.87
CA GLU A 57 -5.64 -11.83 -8.94
C GLU A 57 -4.49 -12.44 -8.12
N ILE A 58 -3.28 -11.87 -8.23
CA ILE A 58 -2.10 -12.32 -7.46
C ILE A 58 -2.32 -12.18 -5.94
N VAL A 59 -2.88 -11.04 -5.50
CA VAL A 59 -3.13 -10.81 -4.07
C VAL A 59 -4.24 -11.73 -3.55
N GLN A 60 -5.30 -11.95 -4.33
CA GLN A 60 -6.39 -12.86 -3.97
C GLN A 60 -5.91 -14.32 -3.87
N ASP A 61 -5.08 -14.78 -4.81
CA ASP A 61 -4.53 -16.14 -4.82
C ASP A 61 -3.54 -16.38 -3.66
N SER A 62 -2.75 -15.37 -3.32
CA SER A 62 -1.76 -15.46 -2.24
C SER A 62 -2.34 -15.21 -0.84
N GLY A 63 -3.43 -14.46 -0.76
CA GLY A 63 -4.03 -14.01 0.50
C GLY A 63 -3.19 -12.94 1.24
N CYS A 64 -2.26 -12.27 0.55
CA CYS A 64 -1.47 -11.18 1.13
C CYS A 64 -0.96 -10.19 0.07
N MET A 65 -0.64 -8.97 0.51
CA MET A 65 -0.02 -7.94 -0.32
C MET A 65 1.44 -8.28 -0.65
N PHE A 66 1.93 -7.68 -1.74
CA PHE A 66 3.35 -7.73 -2.11
C PHE A 66 4.25 -7.21 -0.97
N HIS A 67 5.46 -7.76 -0.86
CA HIS A 67 6.35 -7.41 0.25
C HIS A 67 7.00 -6.03 0.06
N THR A 68 7.18 -5.64 -1.21
CA THR A 68 7.83 -4.39 -1.60
C THR A 68 7.00 -3.59 -2.58
N TYR A 69 7.15 -2.27 -2.57
CA TYR A 69 6.41 -1.42 -3.50
C TYR A 69 6.98 -1.54 -4.93
N GLU A 70 8.27 -1.83 -5.09
CA GLU A 70 8.84 -2.15 -6.42
C GLU A 70 8.17 -3.37 -7.08
N GLU A 71 7.69 -4.35 -6.32
CA GLU A 71 6.89 -5.46 -6.86
C GLU A 71 5.51 -4.99 -7.33
N VAL A 72 4.84 -4.17 -6.50
CA VAL A 72 3.52 -3.61 -6.77
C VAL A 72 3.50 -2.79 -8.05
N LYS A 73 4.51 -1.94 -8.28
CA LYS A 73 4.53 -0.94 -9.37
C LYS A 73 4.21 -1.49 -10.76
N LYS A 74 4.46 -2.77 -10.99
CA LYS A 74 4.19 -3.44 -12.28
C LYS A 74 2.70 -3.60 -12.56
N TYR A 75 1.89 -3.54 -11.51
CA TYR A 75 0.47 -3.84 -11.49
C TYR A 75 -0.35 -2.65 -10.98
N ILE A 76 0.19 -1.42 -11.05
CA ILE A 76 -0.58 -0.22 -10.70
C ILE A 76 -1.34 0.25 -11.92
N GLU A 77 -2.63 0.55 -11.73
CA GLU A 77 -3.48 1.11 -12.78
C GLU A 77 -2.84 2.36 -13.40
N SER A 78 -2.69 2.33 -14.72
CA SER A 78 -2.27 3.52 -15.46
C SER A 78 -3.48 4.42 -15.68
N ASN A 79 -3.54 5.52 -14.93
CA ASN A 79 -4.52 6.60 -15.16
C ASN A 79 -4.36 7.26 -16.54
#